data_AF-A0A5J4PDW8-F1
#
_entry.id   AF-A0A5J4PDW8-F1
#
_cell.length_a   1.000
_cell.length_b   1.000
_cell.length_c   1.000
_cell.angle_alpha   90.00
_cell.angle_beta   90.00
_cell.angle_gamma   90.00
#
_symmetry.space_group_name_H-M   'P 1'
#
loop_
_entity.id
_entity.type
_entity.pdbx_description
1 polymer ?
#
loop_
_entity_poly.entity_id
_entity_poly.type
_entity_poly.pdbx_seq_one_letter_code
_entity_poly.pdbx_strand_id
1 'polypeptide(L)'
;MTFSGLCNDIFRKATTDYHITDSTDADIHNPYQSQTIESYLYLKNWIDAVQWHLEDIIRNPGIDPKEALVIKRRIDKSNQDRTDLVELIDGYFLDKYKSIKPLPHATINTESPAWAIDRLSIIILKIYHMQHEVNRTGTTQEHLEICRKKRDILQEQQQDLSLAIDQLIADIEAGKK
;
A
#
# COMPACT_ATOMS: atom_id res chain seq x y z
N MET A 1 -9.29 -15.66 -8.96
CA MET A 1 -8.67 -14.34 -8.73
C MET A 1 -7.37 -14.60 -7.98
N THR A 2 -6.25 -14.01 -8.41
CA THR A 2 -4.98 -14.15 -7.67
C THR A 2 -5.01 -13.32 -6.39
N PHE A 3 -4.11 -13.59 -5.44
CA PHE A 3 -4.08 -12.83 -4.20
C PHE A 3 -3.64 -11.38 -4.46
N SER A 4 -2.66 -11.18 -5.33
CA SER A 4 -2.27 -9.83 -5.77
C SER A 4 -3.43 -9.09 -6.44
N GLY A 5 -4.28 -9.77 -7.21
CA GLY A 5 -5.48 -9.20 -7.82
C GLY A 5 -6.45 -8.64 -6.77
N LEU A 6 -6.71 -9.41 -5.71
CA LEU A 6 -7.52 -8.98 -4.57
C LEU A 6 -6.92 -7.73 -3.90
N CYS A 7 -5.62 -7.75 -3.60
CA CYS A 7 -4.92 -6.58 -3.03
C CYS A 7 -5.09 -5.35 -3.91
N ASN A 8 -4.86 -5.49 -5.21
CA ASN A 8 -4.94 -4.39 -6.17
C ASN A 8 -6.32 -3.72 -6.18
N ASP A 9 -7.39 -4.52 -6.15
CA ASP A 9 -8.77 -4.01 -6.14
C ASP A 9 -9.11 -3.31 -4.83
N ILE A 10 -8.75 -3.92 -3.70
CA ILE A 10 -9.00 -3.35 -2.37
C ILE A 10 -8.22 -2.04 -2.18
N PHE A 11 -6.95 -2.01 -2.55
CA PHE A 11 -6.11 -0.83 -2.43
C PHE A 11 -6.59 0.32 -3.32
N ARG A 12 -6.96 0.03 -4.58
CA ARG A 12 -7.58 1.06 -5.44
C ARG A 12 -8.85 1.62 -4.82
N LYS A 13 -9.68 0.76 -4.22
CA LYS A 13 -10.90 1.18 -3.54
C LYS A 13 -10.60 2.05 -2.32
N ALA A 14 -9.74 1.61 -1.41
CA ALA A 14 -9.38 2.36 -0.21
C ALA A 14 -8.76 3.73 -0.55
N THR A 15 -7.86 3.76 -1.54
CA THR A 15 -7.29 5.02 -2.05
C THR A 15 -8.40 5.94 -2.58
N THR A 16 -9.31 5.43 -3.42
CA THR A 16 -10.40 6.24 -3.98
C THR A 16 -11.34 6.75 -2.89
N ASP A 17 -11.73 5.88 -1.95
CA ASP A 17 -12.65 6.22 -0.85
C ASP A 17 -12.06 7.30 0.06
N TYR A 18 -10.76 7.26 0.35
CA TYR A 18 -10.07 8.31 1.12
C TYR A 18 -10.15 9.67 0.42
N HIS A 19 -9.85 9.70 -0.88
CA HIS A 19 -9.82 10.92 -1.70
C HIS A 19 -11.21 11.49 -2.02
N ILE A 20 -12.29 10.89 -1.51
CA ILE A 20 -13.61 11.56 -1.50
C ILE A 20 -13.57 12.78 -0.57
N THR A 21 -12.76 12.72 0.49
CA THR A 21 -12.69 13.77 1.52
C THR A 21 -11.32 14.46 1.61
N ASP A 22 -10.25 13.77 1.17
CA ASP A 22 -8.86 14.22 1.28
C ASP A 22 -8.44 14.61 2.72
N SER A 23 -9.18 14.14 3.72
CA SER A 23 -9.00 14.54 5.11
C SER A 23 -8.28 13.49 5.93
N THR A 24 -7.20 13.90 6.59
CA THR A 24 -6.44 13.06 7.54
C THR A 24 -7.23 12.72 8.81
N ASP A 25 -8.38 13.36 9.01
CA ASP A 25 -9.27 13.17 10.16
C ASP A 25 -10.61 12.51 9.74
N ALA A 26 -10.71 12.01 8.50
CA ALA A 26 -11.92 11.34 8.01
C ALA A 26 -12.17 10.00 8.73
N ASP A 27 -13.44 9.74 9.03
CA ASP A 27 -13.89 8.47 9.57
C ASP A 27 -13.75 7.34 8.53
N ILE A 28 -13.14 6.24 8.94
CA ILE A 28 -12.89 5.07 8.08
C ILE A 28 -14.16 4.23 7.96
N HIS A 29 -14.73 4.17 6.76
CA HIS A 29 -15.86 3.31 6.45
C HIS A 29 -15.39 2.06 5.71
N ASN A 30 -14.84 1.09 6.44
CA ASN A 30 -14.36 -0.17 5.86
C ASN A 30 -15.54 -1.07 5.45
N PRO A 31 -15.70 -1.41 4.15
CA PRO A 31 -16.85 -2.19 3.68
C PRO A 31 -16.70 -3.70 3.92
N TYR A 32 -15.52 -4.16 4.35
CA TYR A 32 -15.23 -5.58 4.54
C TYR A 32 -15.51 -6.01 5.97
N GLN A 33 -15.85 -7.28 6.15
CA GLN A 33 -16.11 -7.87 7.46
C GLN A 33 -14.87 -7.74 8.35
N SER A 34 -15.07 -7.31 9.60
CA SER A 34 -13.96 -7.17 10.55
C SER A 34 -13.20 -8.49 10.75
N GLN A 35 -11.89 -8.38 10.94
CA GLN A 35 -10.96 -9.50 11.14
C GLN A 35 -10.79 -10.44 9.94
N THR A 36 -11.16 -10.00 8.73
CA THR A 36 -10.78 -10.70 7.50
C THR A 36 -9.55 -10.06 6.85
N ILE A 37 -8.88 -10.79 5.97
CA ILE A 37 -7.73 -10.30 5.21
C ILE A 37 -8.10 -9.05 4.40
N GLU A 38 -9.29 -9.01 3.82
CA GLU A 38 -9.78 -7.86 3.05
C GLU A 38 -9.92 -6.61 3.92
N SER A 39 -10.42 -6.78 5.16
CA SER A 39 -10.53 -5.67 6.10
C SER A 39 -9.17 -5.09 6.48
N TYR A 40 -8.16 -5.95 6.67
CA TYR A 40 -6.79 -5.53 6.97
C TYR A 40 -6.13 -4.84 5.77
N LEU A 41 -6.29 -5.39 4.56
CA LEU A 41 -5.78 -4.76 3.34
C LEU A 41 -6.39 -3.37 3.11
N TYR A 42 -7.70 -3.21 3.30
CA TYR A 42 -8.36 -1.92 3.16
C TYR A 42 -7.83 -0.91 4.18
N LEU A 43 -7.77 -1.30 5.45
CA LEU A 43 -7.27 -0.44 6.53
C LEU A 43 -5.81 -0.03 6.29
N LYS A 44 -4.98 -0.95 5.79
CA LYS A 44 -3.57 -0.71 5.47
C LYS A 44 -3.45 0.41 4.44
N ASN A 45 -4.13 0.30 3.31
CA ASN A 45 -4.02 1.30 2.26
C ASN A 45 -4.65 2.64 2.67
N TRP A 46 -5.70 2.62 3.51
CA TRP A 46 -6.24 3.85 4.11
C TRP A 46 -5.20 4.56 4.99
N ILE A 47 -4.51 3.82 5.87
CA ILE A 47 -3.44 4.37 6.73
C ILE A 47 -2.32 4.97 5.87
N ASP A 48 -1.93 4.29 4.79
CA ASP A 48 -0.93 4.84 3.85
C ASP A 48 -1.38 6.18 3.24
N ALA A 49 -2.64 6.30 2.85
CA ALA A 49 -3.18 7.51 2.25
C ALA A 49 -3.25 8.67 3.26
N VAL A 50 -3.69 8.40 4.50
CA VAL A 50 -3.64 9.36 5.60
C VAL A 50 -2.21 9.82 5.86
N GLN A 51 -1.26 8.87 5.96
CA GLN A 51 0.14 9.20 6.19
C GLN A 51 0.73 10.05 5.05
N TRP A 52 0.39 9.74 3.80
CA TRP A 52 0.81 10.51 2.65
C TRP A 52 0.39 11.99 2.76
N HIS A 53 -0.87 12.27 3.08
CA HIS A 53 -1.32 13.66 3.28
C HIS A 53 -0.71 14.31 4.52
N LEU A 54 -0.50 13.57 5.62
CA LEU A 54 0.23 14.10 6.78
C LEU A 54 1.67 14.51 6.40
N GLU A 55 2.34 13.71 5.58
CA GLU A 55 3.66 14.04 5.05
C GLU A 55 3.64 15.27 4.14
N ASP A 56 2.60 15.44 3.32
CA ASP A 56 2.46 16.63 2.49
C ASP A 56 2.23 17.90 3.33
N ILE A 57 1.45 17.80 4.41
CA ILE A 57 1.24 18.91 5.37
C ILE A 57 2.57 19.33 6.02
N ILE A 58 3.35 18.37 6.54
CA ILE A 58 4.60 18.69 7.27
C ILE A 58 5.73 19.16 6.35
N ARG A 59 5.67 18.87 5.04
CA ARG A 59 6.61 19.37 4.04
C ARG A 59 6.47 20.87 3.75
N ASN A 60 5.40 21.52 4.22
CA ASN A 60 5.24 22.96 4.10
C ASN A 60 6.33 23.71 4.90
N PRO A 61 7.24 24.47 4.26
CA PRO A 61 8.32 25.16 4.97
C PRO A 61 7.83 26.30 5.88
N GLY A 62 6.59 26.77 5.69
CA GLY A 62 5.97 27.83 6.49
C GLY A 62 5.08 27.35 7.64
N ILE A 63 5.03 26.04 7.92
CA ILE A 63 4.22 25.48 9.01
C ILE A 63 4.67 26.03 10.38
N ASP A 64 3.72 26.28 11.27
CA ASP A 64 4.05 26.64 12.65
C ASP A 64 4.82 25.47 13.33
N PRO A 65 5.95 25.72 14.01
CA PRO A 65 6.74 24.65 14.62
C PRO A 65 5.97 23.79 15.65
N LYS A 66 4.98 24.35 16.36
CA LYS A 66 4.17 23.58 17.32
C LYS A 66 3.19 22.68 16.56
N GLU A 67 2.56 23.18 15.50
CA GLU A 67 1.71 22.37 14.62
C GLU A 67 2.52 21.25 13.95
N ALA A 68 3.72 21.55 13.47
CA ALA A 68 4.63 20.56 12.89
C ALA A 68 4.95 19.42 13.87
N LEU A 69 5.16 19.72 15.15
CA LEU A 69 5.40 18.70 16.17
C LEU A 69 4.17 17.80 16.39
N VAL A 70 2.97 18.37 16.36
CA VAL A 70 1.71 17.60 16.47
C VAL A 70 1.58 16.64 15.27
N ILE A 71 1.77 17.14 14.05
CA ILE A 71 1.74 16.31 12.83
C ILE A 71 2.83 15.24 12.86
N LYS A 72 4.05 15.56 13.30
CA LYS A 72 5.13 14.59 13.41
C LYS A 72 4.77 13.42 14.33
N ARG A 73 4.15 13.69 15.47
CA ARG A 73 3.68 12.65 16.39
C ARG A 73 2.58 11.78 15.76
N ARG A 74 1.69 12.38 14.97
CA ARG A 74 0.68 11.63 14.21
C ARG A 74 1.33 10.72 13.17
N ILE A 75 2.33 11.21 12.42
CA ILE A 75 3.10 10.41 11.45
C ILE A 75 3.81 9.25 12.15
N ASP A 76 4.43 9.50 13.31
CA ASP A 76 5.12 8.44 14.06
C ASP A 76 4.17 7.35 14.52
N LYS A 77 2.98 7.73 15.02
CA LYS A 77 1.92 6.78 15.33
C LYS A 77 1.43 6.04 14.08
N SER A 78 1.19 6.74 12.98
CA SER A 78 0.74 6.14 11.72
C SER A 78 1.73 5.11 11.18
N ASN A 79 3.03 5.38 11.31
CA ASN A 79 4.08 4.43 10.94
C ASN A 79 4.02 3.15 11.78
N GLN A 80 3.80 3.28 13.09
CA GLN A 80 3.62 2.12 13.97
C GLN A 80 2.37 1.34 13.59
N ASP A 81 1.23 2.02 13.43
CA ASP A 81 -0.05 1.39 13.07
C ASP A 81 0.06 0.64 11.72
N ARG A 82 0.84 1.16 10.77
CA ARG A 82 1.15 0.49 9.50
C ARG A 82 1.98 -0.78 9.71
N THR A 83 3.05 -0.72 10.49
CA THR A 83 3.89 -1.89 10.79
C THR A 83 3.10 -2.96 11.52
N ASP A 84 2.33 -2.60 12.55
CA ASP A 84 1.50 -3.54 13.30
C ASP A 84 0.52 -4.27 12.38
N LEU A 85 -0.06 -3.56 11.41
CA LEU A 85 -0.99 -4.15 10.46
C LEU A 85 -0.31 -5.05 9.43
N VAL A 86 0.92 -4.74 9.01
CA VAL A 86 1.74 -5.65 8.19
C VAL A 86 2.04 -6.94 8.97
N GLU A 87 2.37 -6.85 10.26
CA GLU A 87 2.57 -8.03 11.11
C GLU A 87 1.29 -8.86 11.29
N LEU A 88 0.13 -8.22 11.39
CA LEU A 88 -1.17 -8.92 11.40
C LEU A 88 -1.43 -9.67 10.10
N ILE A 89 -1.09 -9.08 8.95
CA ILE A 89 -1.21 -9.74 7.64
C ILE A 89 -0.23 -10.92 7.53
N ASP A 90 0.99 -10.79 8.06
CA ASP A 90 1.92 -11.92 8.15
C ASP A 90 1.38 -13.04 9.06
N GLY A 91 0.75 -12.68 10.18
CA GLY A 91 0.07 -13.63 11.05
C GLY A 91 -1.03 -14.42 10.33
N TYR A 92 -1.79 -13.77 9.43
CA TYR A 92 -2.76 -14.45 8.57
C TYR A 92 -2.11 -15.48 7.65
N PHE A 93 -0.99 -15.13 6.99
CA PHE A 93 -0.29 -16.07 6.12
C PHE A 93 0.36 -17.21 6.89
N LEU A 94 0.92 -16.93 8.07
CA LEU A 94 1.50 -17.93 8.95
C LEU A 94 0.45 -18.95 9.39
N ASP A 95 -0.74 -18.49 9.83
CA ASP A 95 -1.81 -19.41 10.22
C ASP A 95 -2.35 -20.20 9.02
N LYS A 96 -2.53 -19.55 7.88
CA LYS A 96 -3.03 -20.18 6.65
C LYS A 96 -2.11 -21.30 6.15
N TYR A 97 -0.79 -21.12 6.25
CA TYR A 97 0.20 -22.05 5.71
C TYR A 97 0.93 -22.88 6.78
N LYS A 98 0.49 -22.86 8.03
CA LYS A 98 1.15 -23.57 9.16
C LYS A 98 1.36 -25.07 8.98
N SER A 99 0.55 -25.73 8.14
CA SER A 99 0.67 -27.16 7.88
C SER A 99 1.62 -27.50 6.73
N ILE A 100 2.07 -26.50 5.96
CA ILE A 100 3.01 -26.70 4.86
C ILE A 100 4.40 -26.99 5.43
N LYS A 101 5.00 -28.08 4.98
CA LYS A 101 6.36 -28.46 5.35
C LYS A 101 7.32 -28.03 4.22
N PRO A 102 8.35 -27.22 4.51
CA PRO A 102 9.36 -26.88 3.53
C PRO A 102 10.03 -28.15 2.98
N LEU A 103 10.23 -28.19 1.67
CA LEU A 103 10.97 -29.23 0.98
C LEU A 103 12.48 -29.11 1.29
N PRO A 104 13.27 -30.18 1.14
CA PRO A 104 14.71 -30.17 1.44
C PRO A 104 15.52 -29.09 0.70
N HIS A 105 15.01 -28.60 -0.43
CA HIS A 105 15.64 -27.59 -1.27
C HIS A 105 14.85 -26.28 -1.30
N ALA A 106 13.98 -26.04 -0.32
CA ALA A 106 13.29 -24.77 -0.17
C ALA A 106 14.30 -23.63 -0.03
N THR A 107 14.01 -22.49 -0.66
CA THR A 107 14.90 -21.32 -0.65
C THR A 107 14.30 -20.21 0.20
N ILE A 108 15.14 -19.30 0.70
CA ILE A 108 14.69 -18.18 1.53
C ILE A 108 14.37 -16.97 0.63
N ASN A 109 13.40 -16.15 1.03
CA ASN A 109 13.09 -14.87 0.40
C ASN A 109 13.66 -13.71 1.20
N THR A 110 13.89 -12.58 0.54
CA THR A 110 14.38 -11.35 1.17
C THR A 110 13.35 -10.72 2.11
N GLU A 111 12.07 -11.00 1.92
CA GLU A 111 10.97 -10.46 2.71
C GLU A 111 9.77 -11.41 2.74
N SER A 112 8.82 -11.14 3.66
CA SER A 112 7.56 -11.88 3.77
C SER A 112 6.54 -11.42 2.73
N PRO A 113 5.45 -12.21 2.50
CA PRO A 113 4.34 -11.78 1.67
C PRO A 113 3.76 -10.43 2.11
N ALA A 114 3.58 -10.18 3.42
CA ALA A 114 2.98 -8.95 3.90
C ALA A 114 3.82 -7.71 3.60
N TRP A 115 5.15 -7.80 3.71
CA TRP A 115 6.04 -6.69 3.34
C TRP A 115 6.06 -6.42 1.83
N ALA A 116 5.96 -7.45 0.99
CA ALA A 116 5.80 -7.25 -0.45
C ALA A 116 4.46 -6.57 -0.78
N ILE A 117 3.38 -6.96 -0.10
CA ILE A 117 2.05 -6.33 -0.20
C ILE A 117 2.07 -4.88 0.31
N ASP A 118 2.86 -4.58 1.34
CA ASP A 118 3.04 -3.22 1.86
C ASP A 118 3.53 -2.26 0.78
N ARG A 119 4.56 -2.67 0.02
CA ARG A 119 5.07 -1.90 -1.11
C ARG A 119 4.06 -1.78 -2.24
N LEU A 120 3.30 -2.85 -2.52
CA LEU A 120 2.26 -2.82 -3.55
C LEU A 120 1.20 -1.74 -3.25
N SER A 121 0.80 -1.62 -1.98
CA SER A 121 -0.13 -0.57 -1.53
C SER A 121 0.39 0.84 -1.84
N ILE A 122 1.68 1.10 -1.55
CA ILE A 122 2.33 2.39 -1.84
C ILE A 122 2.42 2.67 -3.35
N ILE A 123 2.72 1.65 -4.16
CA ILE A 123 2.76 1.81 -5.62
C ILE A 123 1.37 2.22 -6.14
N ILE A 124 0.30 1.61 -5.65
CA ILE A 124 -1.07 1.93 -6.08
C ILE A 124 -1.46 3.35 -5.71
N LEU A 125 -1.11 3.81 -4.50
CA LEU A 125 -1.30 5.20 -4.08
C LEU A 125 -0.53 6.17 -5.00
N LYS A 126 0.73 5.84 -5.33
CA LYS A 126 1.54 6.64 -6.27
C LYS A 126 0.94 6.68 -7.68
N ILE A 127 0.39 5.56 -8.17
CA ILE A 127 -0.28 5.51 -9.47
C ILE A 127 -1.50 6.44 -9.45
N TYR A 128 -2.30 6.44 -8.39
CA TYR A 128 -3.46 7.31 -8.25
C TYR A 128 -3.06 8.80 -8.37
N HIS A 129 -2.12 9.27 -7.56
CA HIS A 129 -1.67 10.66 -7.61
C HIS A 129 -0.99 11.02 -8.95
N MET A 130 -0.20 10.10 -9.52
CA MET A 130 0.43 10.35 -10.82
C MET A 130 -0.61 10.44 -11.94
N GLN A 131 -1.69 9.65 -11.87
CA GLN A 131 -2.79 9.75 -12.83
C GLN A 131 -3.52 11.10 -12.72
N HIS A 132 -3.66 11.64 -11.51
CA HIS A 132 -4.18 12.99 -11.30
C HIS A 132 -3.29 14.05 -11.97
N GLU A 133 -1.96 13.98 -11.80
CA GLU A 133 -1.02 14.90 -12.45
C GLU A 133 -1.03 14.79 -13.98
N VAL A 134 -1.18 13.58 -14.53
CA VAL A 134 -1.33 13.37 -15.98
C VAL A 134 -2.62 13.98 -16.54
N ASN A 135 -3.67 14.06 -15.72
CA ASN A 135 -4.96 14.62 -16.10
C ASN A 135 -5.06 16.13 -15.87
N ARG A 136 -4.06 16.75 -15.24
CA ARG A 136 -4.08 18.15 -14.86
C ARG A 136 -4.10 19.05 -16.11
N THR A 137 -5.08 19.95 -16.16
CA THR A 137 -5.17 20.98 -17.21
C THR A 137 -4.27 22.18 -16.89
N GLY A 138 -3.78 22.89 -17.90
CA GLY A 138 -3.01 24.12 -17.71
C GLY A 138 -1.52 23.91 -17.42
N THR A 139 -0.95 22.77 -17.83
CA THR A 139 0.48 22.49 -17.77
C THR A 139 1.08 22.33 -19.17
N THR A 140 2.40 22.35 -19.29
CA THR A 140 3.10 22.17 -20.57
C THR A 140 3.03 20.72 -21.04
N GLN A 141 3.11 20.53 -22.36
CA GLN A 141 3.17 19.20 -22.99
C GLN A 141 4.37 18.38 -22.48
N GLU A 142 5.53 19.04 -22.31
CA GLU A 142 6.73 18.40 -21.76
C GLU A 142 6.50 17.86 -20.34
N HIS A 143 5.84 18.62 -19.48
CA HIS A 143 5.52 18.17 -18.12
C HIS A 143 4.56 16.96 -18.15
N LEU A 144 3.54 16.97 -19.02
CA LEU A 144 2.62 15.84 -19.18
C LEU A 144 3.35 14.57 -19.61
N GLU A 145 4.30 14.68 -20.54
CA GLU A 145 5.09 13.53 -21.00
C GLU A 145 5.97 12.95 -19.90
N ILE A 146 6.57 13.81 -19.06
CA ILE A 146 7.34 13.37 -17.89
C ILE A 146 6.43 12.63 -16.90
N CYS A 147 5.25 13.17 -16.60
CA CYS A 147 4.30 12.53 -15.67
C CYS A 147 3.77 11.21 -16.24
N ARG A 148 3.48 11.13 -17.54
CA ARG A 148 3.07 9.87 -18.21
C ARG A 148 4.15 8.81 -18.10
N LYS A 149 5.41 9.14 -18.42
CA LYS A 149 6.53 8.20 -18.28
C LYS A 149 6.67 7.67 -16.86
N LYS A 150 6.56 8.55 -15.85
CA LYS A 150 6.59 8.14 -14.43
C LYS A 150 5.44 7.20 -14.07
N ARG A 151 4.22 7.50 -14.54
CA ARG A 151 3.05 6.63 -14.33
C ARG A 151 3.26 5.26 -14.96
N ASP A 152 3.76 5.21 -16.19
CA ASP A 152 3.92 3.96 -16.93
C ASP A 152 4.96 3.06 -16.23
N ILE A 153 6.05 3.63 -15.70
CA ILE A 153 7.02 2.91 -14.85
C ILE A 153 6.34 2.37 -13.58
N LEU A 154 5.49 3.16 -12.90
CA LEU A 154 4.78 2.68 -11.72
C LEU A 154 3.81 1.53 -12.05
N GLN A 155 3.17 1.56 -13.22
CA GLN A 155 2.30 0.49 -13.69
C GLN A 155 3.08 -0.80 -13.97
N GLU A 156 4.26 -0.70 -14.58
CA GLU A 156 5.18 -1.84 -14.76
C GLU A 156 5.60 -2.42 -13.41
N GLN A 157 6.05 -1.56 -12.47
CA GLN A 157 6.40 -1.98 -11.11
C GLN A 157 5.23 -2.66 -10.38
N GLN A 158 3.99 -2.18 -10.56
CA GLN A 158 2.79 -2.79 -10.00
C GLN A 158 2.54 -4.19 -10.57
N GLN A 159 2.73 -4.38 -11.87
CA GLN A 159 2.57 -5.68 -12.52
C GLN A 159 3.64 -6.68 -12.07
N ASP A 160 4.91 -6.26 -12.08
CA ASP A 160 6.04 -7.10 -11.69
C ASP A 160 5.94 -7.52 -10.22
N LEU A 161 5.62 -6.58 -9.33
CA LEU A 161 5.47 -6.89 -7.90
C LEU A 161 4.24 -7.78 -7.66
N SER A 162 3.15 -7.58 -8.38
CA SER A 162 1.97 -8.45 -8.29
C SER A 162 2.29 -9.89 -8.70
N LEU A 163 3.02 -10.05 -9.81
CA LEU A 163 3.48 -11.37 -10.26
C LEU A 163 4.42 -12.02 -9.25
N ALA A 164 5.39 -11.27 -8.71
CA ALA A 164 6.32 -11.76 -7.70
C ALA A 164 5.61 -12.20 -6.41
N ILE A 165 4.59 -11.45 -5.97
CA ILE A 165 3.76 -11.83 -4.80
C ILE A 165 3.02 -13.14 -5.06
N ASP A 166 2.37 -13.28 -6.22
CA ASP A 166 1.61 -14.49 -6.53
C ASP A 166 2.54 -15.71 -6.67
N GLN A 167 3.73 -15.55 -7.26
CA GLN A 167 4.75 -16.59 -7.32
C GLN A 167 5.26 -16.97 -5.94
N LEU A 168 5.54 -15.99 -5.08
CA LEU A 168 5.97 -16.21 -3.70
C LEU A 168 4.93 -17.03 -2.92
N ILE A 169 3.65 -16.64 -3.01
CA ILE A 169 2.55 -17.35 -2.34
C ILE A 169 2.44 -18.79 -2.87
N ALA A 170 2.49 -18.98 -4.19
CA ALA A 170 2.42 -20.31 -4.80
C ALA A 170 3.60 -21.20 -4.39
N ASP A 171 4.80 -20.63 -4.27
CA ASP A 171 5.97 -21.38 -3.82
C ASP A 171 5.88 -21.75 -2.34
N ILE A 172 5.34 -20.87 -1.47
CA ILE A 172 5.04 -21.20 -0.07
C ILE A 172 4.03 -22.35 -0.01
N GLU A 173 2.95 -22.29 -0.78
CA GLU A 173 1.93 -23.35 -0.86
C GLU A 173 2.51 -24.69 -1.30
N ALA A 174 3.53 -24.67 -2.16
CA ALA A 174 4.24 -25.87 -2.62
C ALA A 174 5.40 -26.31 -1.70
N GLY A 175 5.66 -25.60 -0.59
CA GLY A 175 6.78 -25.86 0.30
C GLY A 175 8.16 -25.58 -0.31
N LYS A 176 8.23 -24.75 -1.36
CA LYS A 176 9.50 -24.34 -2.01
C LYS A 176 10.12 -23.11 -1.35
N LYS A 177 9.40 -22.45 -0.44
CA LYS A 177 9.82 -21.32 0.38
C LYS A 177 9.43 -21.55 1.83
#